data_AF-A0A6V7JM79-F1
#
_entry.id   AF-A0A6V7JM79-F1
#
_cell.length_a   1.000
_cell.length_b   1.000
_cell.length_c   1.000
_cell.angle_alpha   90.00
_cell.angle_beta   90.00
_cell.angle_gamma   90.00
#
_symmetry.space_group_name_H-M   'P 1'
#
loop_
_entity.id
_entity.type
_entity.pdbx_description
1 polymer ?
#
loop_
_entity_poly.entity_id
_entity_poly.type
_entity_poly.pdbx_seq_one_letter_code
_entity_poly.pdbx_strand_id
1 'polypeptide(L)'
;MKGLQALVHISTAYTHCSQAVLEDRAYPSPMVPEQVLKLVEILDDESLNIITPKLLKDLPNTYAFSKSLAEDLINESELPVGVARPSI
;
A
#
# COMPACT_ATOMS: atom_id res chain seq x y z
N MET A 1 19.47 -11.72 -1.08
CA MET A 1 19.20 -12.86 -1.99
C MET A 1 20.20 -12.83 -3.14
N LYS A 2 21.08 -13.82 -3.30
CA LYS A 2 22.05 -13.83 -4.41
C LYS A 2 21.33 -14.23 -5.72
N GLY A 3 21.44 -13.40 -6.76
CA GLY A 3 20.95 -13.71 -8.11
C GLY A 3 19.49 -13.30 -8.40
N LEU A 4 18.80 -12.59 -7.51
CA LEU A 4 17.46 -12.06 -7.80
C LEU A 4 17.52 -11.05 -8.96
N GLN A 5 16.81 -11.33 -10.05
CA GLN A 5 16.80 -10.47 -11.24
C GLN A 5 15.69 -9.42 -11.21
N ALA A 6 14.50 -9.79 -10.72
CA ALA A 6 13.35 -8.92 -10.61
C ALA A 6 12.40 -9.42 -9.53
N LEU A 7 11.74 -8.49 -8.84
CA LEU A 7 10.56 -8.72 -8.01
C LEU A 7 9.40 -7.96 -8.65
N VAL A 8 8.32 -8.63 -9.01
CA VAL A 8 7.12 -7.96 -9.54
C VAL A 8 6.04 -8.01 -8.48
N HIS A 9 5.70 -6.85 -7.92
CA HIS A 9 4.60 -6.73 -7.00
C HIS A 9 3.31 -6.43 -7.78
N ILE A 10 2.31 -7.31 -7.60
CA ILE A 10 0.99 -7.12 -8.19
C ILE A 10 0.13 -6.31 -7.23
N SER A 11 -0.11 -5.06 -7.59
CA SER A 11 -1.00 -4.14 -6.90
C SER A 11 -2.33 -4.01 -7.65
N THR A 12 -2.87 -2.80 -7.79
CA THR A 12 -4.10 -2.49 -8.53
C THR A 12 -4.07 -1.03 -8.99
N ALA A 13 -4.73 -0.71 -10.10
CA ALA A 13 -4.96 0.68 -10.49
C ALA A 13 -5.84 1.45 -9.50
N TYR A 14 -6.52 0.75 -8.58
CA TYR A 14 -7.41 1.31 -7.57
C TYR A 14 -6.68 1.79 -6.30
N THR A 15 -5.34 1.73 -6.24
CA THR A 15 -4.56 2.18 -5.06
C THR A 15 -4.49 3.69 -4.92
N HIS A 16 -4.66 4.43 -6.01
CA HIS A 16 -4.51 5.88 -6.06
C HIS A 16 -5.74 6.52 -6.72
N CYS A 17 -6.95 6.20 -6.21
CA CYS A 17 -8.22 6.66 -6.79
C CYS A 17 -8.38 8.18 -6.92
N SER A 18 -7.61 8.96 -6.17
CA SER A 18 -7.58 10.42 -6.27
C SER A 18 -6.81 10.93 -7.49
N GLN A 19 -6.00 10.08 -8.12
CA GLN A 19 -5.25 10.42 -9.33
C GLN A 19 -6.13 10.18 -10.56
N ALA A 20 -6.41 11.26 -11.31
CA ALA A 20 -7.15 11.16 -12.56
C ALA A 20 -6.38 10.38 -13.65
N VAL A 21 -5.05 10.43 -13.59
CA VAL A 21 -4.14 9.67 -14.47
C VAL A 21 -3.11 8.99 -13.58
N LEU A 22 -3.06 7.66 -13.67
CA LEU A 22 -2.10 6.85 -12.92
C LEU A 22 -0.88 6.56 -13.79
N GLU A 23 0.20 7.29 -13.53
CA GLU A 23 1.50 7.12 -14.20
C GLU A 23 2.32 5.98 -13.58
N ASP A 24 3.28 5.45 -14.34
CA ASP A 24 4.24 4.45 -13.85
C ASP A 24 5.35 5.12 -13.03
N ARG A 25 5.03 5.44 -11.78
CA ARG A 25 5.94 5.98 -10.78
C ARG A 25 5.60 5.50 -9.37
N ALA A 26 6.49 5.80 -8.44
CA ALA A 26 6.22 5.66 -7.01
C ALA A 26 5.24 6.74 -6.55
N TYR A 27 4.34 6.35 -5.65
CA TYR A 27 3.40 7.23 -4.98
C TYR A 27 3.49 6.95 -3.49
N PRO A 28 3.55 7.99 -2.64
CA PRO A 28 3.55 7.79 -1.20
C PRO A 28 2.20 7.22 -0.76
N SER A 29 2.24 6.31 0.20
CA SER A 29 1.03 5.82 0.84
C SER A 29 0.44 6.87 1.79
N PRO A 30 -0.84 6.77 2.18
CA PRO A 30 -1.47 7.75 3.08
C PRO A 30 -0.88 7.80 4.50
N MET A 31 -0.09 6.79 4.88
CA MET A 31 0.56 6.62 6.19
C MET A 31 1.80 5.74 6.07
N VAL A 32 2.82 6.00 6.88
CA VAL A 32 4.05 5.19 6.92
C VAL A 32 3.71 3.72 7.24
N PRO A 33 4.05 2.73 6.38
CA PRO A 33 3.68 1.32 6.55
C PRO A 33 4.03 0.73 7.93
N GLU A 34 5.21 1.05 8.46
CA GLU A 34 5.68 0.57 9.76
C GLU A 34 4.82 1.06 10.92
N GLN A 35 4.21 2.25 10.80
CA GLN A 35 3.31 2.77 11.83
C GLN A 35 1.97 2.02 11.82
N VAL A 36 1.47 1.67 10.62
CA VAL A 36 0.24 0.88 10.49
C VAL A 36 0.46 -0.53 11.03
N LEU A 37 1.60 -1.16 10.72
CA LEU A 37 1.97 -2.48 11.27
C LEU A 37 2.00 -2.47 12.80
N LYS A 38 2.66 -1.50 13.42
CA LYS A 38 2.66 -1.37 14.89
C LYS A 38 1.26 -1.18 15.47
N LEU A 39 0.43 -0.41 14.78
CA LEU A 39 -0.90 -0.10 15.24
C LEU A 39 -1.84 -1.33 15.19
N VAL A 40 -1.74 -2.18 14.16
CA VAL A 40 -2.48 -3.45 14.09
C VAL A 40 -1.97 -4.51 15.07
N GLU A 41 -0.72 -4.43 15.52
CA GLU A 41 -0.16 -5.33 16.54
C GLU A 41 -0.58 -4.96 17.97
N ILE A 42 -0.88 -3.69 18.24
CA ILE A 42 -1.17 -3.18 19.60
C ILE A 42 -2.66 -3.15 19.90
N LEU A 43 -3.49 -2.85 18.89
CA LEU A 43 -4.94 -2.66 19.07
C LEU A 43 -5.71 -3.96 18.83
N ASP A 44 -6.81 -4.13 19.57
CA ASP A 44 -7.78 -5.18 19.29
C ASP A 44 -8.68 -4.83 18.09
N ASP A 45 -9.41 -5.83 17.59
CA ASP A 45 -10.27 -5.68 16.42
C ASP A 45 -11.36 -4.61 16.61
N GLU A 46 -11.89 -4.45 17.81
CA GLU A 46 -12.90 -3.43 18.11
C GLU A 46 -12.31 -2.02 17.95
N SER A 47 -11.15 -1.77 18.56
CA SER A 47 -10.42 -0.51 18.44
C SER A 47 -10.01 -0.22 17.00
N LEU A 48 -9.54 -1.25 16.28
CA LEU A 48 -9.17 -1.14 14.86
C LEU A 48 -10.36 -0.76 13.99
N ASN A 49 -11.52 -1.37 14.20
CA ASN A 49 -12.74 -1.06 13.46
C ASN A 49 -13.20 0.39 13.67
N ILE A 50 -13.05 0.92 14.90
CA ILE A 50 -13.39 2.31 15.24
C ILE A 50 -12.48 3.29 14.49
N ILE A 51 -11.18 3.01 14.39
CA ILE A 51 -10.22 3.94 13.76
C ILE A 51 -10.10 3.77 12.24
N THR A 52 -10.45 2.61 11.69
CA THR A 52 -10.30 2.26 10.26
C THR A 52 -10.86 3.34 9.33
N PRO A 53 -12.07 3.90 9.53
CA PRO A 53 -12.58 4.97 8.66
C PRO A 53 -11.67 6.20 8.58
N LYS A 54 -10.96 6.55 9.67
CA LYS A 54 -9.98 7.65 9.68
C LYS A 54 -8.67 7.28 8.97
N LEU A 55 -8.26 6.01 9.03
CA LEU A 55 -7.05 5.53 8.37
C LEU A 55 -7.21 5.49 6.85
N LEU A 56 -8.40 5.09 6.36
CA LEU A 56 -8.68 4.99 4.93
C LEU A 56 -8.63 6.33 4.20
N LYS A 57 -8.95 7.45 4.86
CA LYS A 57 -9.01 8.78 4.24
C LYS A 57 -9.86 8.75 2.95
N ASP A 58 -9.24 9.04 1.81
CA ASP A 58 -9.89 9.09 0.50
C ASP A 58 -9.91 7.72 -0.21
N LEU A 59 -9.34 6.68 0.40
CA LEU A 59 -9.31 5.35 -0.18
C LEU A 59 -10.63 4.62 0.01
N PRO A 60 -11.08 3.89 -1.02
CA PRO A 60 -12.42 3.32 -1.06
C PRO A 60 -12.62 2.14 -0.09
N ASN A 61 -11.55 1.46 0.32
CA ASN A 61 -11.60 0.30 1.20
C ASN A 61 -10.20 -0.08 1.74
N THR A 62 -10.18 -1.02 2.68
CA THR A 62 -8.96 -1.59 3.28
C THR A 62 -8.08 -2.36 2.29
N TYR A 63 -8.65 -2.86 1.20
CA TYR A 63 -7.90 -3.50 0.11
C TYR A 63 -7.02 -2.48 -0.63
N ALA A 64 -7.60 -1.35 -1.07
CA ALA A 64 -6.84 -0.27 -1.71
C ALA A 64 -5.78 0.32 -0.75
N PHE A 65 -6.13 0.47 0.53
CA PHE A 65 -5.21 0.93 1.57
C PHE A 65 -4.02 -0.01 1.78
N SER A 66 -4.26 -1.30 2.00
CA SER A 66 -3.17 -2.27 2.19
C SER A 66 -2.27 -2.38 0.96
N LYS A 67 -2.82 -2.30 -0.25
CA LYS A 67 -2.04 -2.27 -1.49
C LYS A 67 -1.20 -1.00 -1.62
N SER A 68 -1.75 0.16 -1.27
CA SER A 68 -1.01 1.44 -1.25
C SER A 68 0.17 1.38 -0.27
N LEU A 69 -0.04 0.87 0.95
CA LEU A 69 1.04 0.67 1.93
C LEU A 69 2.11 -0.30 1.42
N ALA A 70 1.70 -1.39 0.77
CA ALA A 70 2.63 -2.36 0.23
C ALA A 70 3.48 -1.78 -0.90
N GLU A 71 2.90 -0.97 -1.80
CA GLU A 71 3.64 -0.26 -2.85
C GLU A 71 4.74 0.63 -2.26
N ASP A 72 4.43 1.37 -1.20
CA ASP A 72 5.38 2.26 -0.54
C ASP A 72 6.53 1.48 0.09
N LEU A 73 6.19 0.44 0.86
CA LEU A 73 7.17 -0.42 1.53
C LEU A 73 8.16 -1.08 0.55
N ILE A 74 7.68 -1.56 -0.61
CA ILE A 74 8.57 -2.19 -1.59
C ILE A 74 9.40 -1.17 -2.37
N ASN A 75 8.89 0.05 -2.55
CA ASN A 75 9.61 1.12 -3.24
C ASN A 75 10.79 1.61 -2.40
N GLU A 76 10.70 1.52 -1.06
CA GLU A 76 11.79 1.80 -0.14
C GLU A 76 12.80 0.64 -0.01
N SER A 77 12.51 -0.53 -0.59
CA SER A 77 13.41 -1.68 -0.51
C SER A 77 14.60 -1.58 -1.47
N GLU A 78 15.71 -2.25 -1.13
CA GLU A 78 16.88 -2.37 -2.01
C GLU A 78 16.73 -3.46 -3.10
N LEU A 79 15.50 -3.95 -3.33
CA LEU A 79 15.24 -5.02 -4.29
C LEU A 79 15.00 -4.45 -5.70
N PRO A 80 15.27 -5.22 -6.77
CA PRO A 80 14.93 -4.82 -8.15
C PRO A 80 13.42 -4.96 -8.38
N VAL A 81 12.63 -4.04 -7.82
CA VAL A 81 11.17 -4.12 -7.81
C VAL A 81 10.53 -3.38 -8.98
N GLY A 82 9.49 -3.98 -9.56
CA GLY A 82 8.49 -3.31 -10.40
C GLY A 82 7.08 -3.50 -9.83
N VAL A 83 6.23 -2.48 -9.96
CA VAL A 83 4.83 -2.52 -9.51
C VAL A 83 3.91 -2.64 -10.72
N ALA A 84 3.21 -3.77 -10.84
CA ALA A 84 2.15 -3.92 -11.83
C ALA A 84 0.80 -3.52 -11.21
N ARG A 85 0.07 -2.63 -11.88
CA ARG A 85 -1.23 -2.10 -11.42
C ARG A 85 -2.35 -2.50 -12.39
N PRO A 86 -2.82 -3.77 -12.37
CA PRO A 86 -3.93 -4.19 -13.21
C PRO A 86 -5.22 -3.43 -12.86
N SER A 87 -6.09 -3.25 -13.85
CA SER A 87 -7.48 -2.81 -13.63
C SER A 87 -8.32 -3.96 -13.07
N ILE A 88 -9.43 -3.61 -12.40
CA ILE A 88 -10.44 -4.55 -11.89
C ILE A 88 -11.54 -4.71 -12.94
#